data_AF-A0A5J4KRP9-F1
#
_entry.id   AF-A0A5J4KRP9-F1
#
_cell.length_a   1.000
_cell.length_b   1.000
_cell.length_c   1.000
_cell.angle_alpha   90.00
_cell.angle_beta   90.00
_cell.angle_gamma   90.00
#
_symmetry.space_group_name_H-M   'P 1'
#
loop_
_entity.id
_entity.type
_entity.pdbx_description
1 polymer ?
#
loop_
_entity_poly.entity_id
_entity_poly.type
_entity_poly.pdbx_seq_one_letter_code
_entity_poly.pdbx_strand_id
1 'polypeptide(L)'
;MEISAAAHMISEEALDLKIEGGPRGFLAAGVDDVDATYEQLKARGVTFLRPPTDQSWGLRTAYFADPEGNVWEINQSIKSKSEG
;
A
#
# COMPACT_ATOMS: atom_id res chain seq x y z
N MET A 1 -7.46 -24.74 6.60
CA MET A 1 -8.07 -23.54 7.22
C MET A 1 -7.80 -22.41 6.24
N GLU A 2 -8.88 -21.86 5.71
CA GLU A 2 -8.99 -21.12 4.44
C GLU A 2 -8.04 -19.93 4.32
N ILE A 3 -7.23 -19.92 3.26
CA ILE A 3 -6.36 -18.79 2.87
C ILE A 3 -7.04 -18.06 1.70
N SER A 4 -8.24 -17.48 1.86
CA SER A 4 -8.90 -16.94 0.65
C SER A 4 -9.99 -15.86 0.82
N ALA A 5 -9.83 -14.91 1.74
CA ALA A 5 -10.73 -13.73 1.73
C ALA A 5 -10.01 -12.38 1.67
N ALA A 6 -8.86 -12.24 2.35
CA ALA A 6 -8.15 -10.95 2.37
C ALA A 6 -7.32 -10.70 1.09
N ALA A 7 -6.83 -11.76 0.44
CA ALA A 7 -5.97 -11.64 -0.75
C ALA A 7 -6.72 -11.20 -2.02
N HIS A 8 -8.06 -11.32 -2.07
CA HIS A 8 -8.84 -10.95 -3.26
C HIS A 8 -9.16 -9.44 -3.33
N MET A 9 -8.93 -8.68 -2.25
CA MET A 9 -9.20 -7.24 -2.22
C MET A 9 -8.03 -6.39 -2.72
N ILE A 10 -6.89 -7.02 -3.01
CA ILE A 10 -5.72 -6.37 -3.57
C ILE A 10 -5.64 -6.79 -5.04
N SER A 11 -5.82 -5.82 -5.94
CA SER A 11 -5.76 -6.00 -7.39
C SER A 11 -4.64 -6.95 -7.83
N GLU A 12 -4.92 -7.81 -8.82
CA GLU A 12 -4.12 -8.94 -9.35
C GLU A 12 -2.63 -8.67 -9.69
N GLU A 13 -2.14 -7.45 -9.51
CA GLU A 13 -0.77 -7.02 -9.81
C GLU A 13 0.06 -6.72 -8.55
N ALA A 14 -0.36 -7.22 -7.38
CA ALA A 14 0.44 -7.12 -6.16
C ALA A 14 1.57 -8.16 -6.15
N LEU A 15 2.76 -7.64 -6.46
CA LEU A 15 4.10 -8.22 -6.33
C LEU A 15 4.21 -9.44 -5.39
N ASP A 16 4.86 -10.49 -5.91
CA ASP A 16 5.29 -11.74 -5.24
C ASP A 16 6.31 -11.48 -4.13
N LEU A 17 5.99 -10.62 -3.17
CA LEU A 17 6.67 -10.56 -1.89
C LEU A 17 6.00 -11.61 -1.01
N LYS A 18 6.54 -12.83 -1.06
CA LYS A 18 6.20 -13.91 -0.12
C LYS A 18 6.57 -13.46 1.29
N ILE A 19 5.64 -12.80 1.98
CA ILE A 19 5.68 -12.72 3.43
C ILE A 19 5.41 -14.14 3.93
N GLU A 20 6.45 -14.86 4.35
CA GLU A 20 6.31 -16.21 4.89
C GLU A 20 5.34 -16.20 6.08
N GLY A 21 4.21 -16.89 5.94
CA GLY A 21 3.12 -16.91 6.93
C GLY A 21 2.00 -15.88 6.72
N GLY A 22 2.09 -15.02 5.69
CA GLY A 22 1.13 -13.95 5.42
C GLY A 22 1.35 -12.70 6.29
N PRO A 23 0.64 -11.60 6.02
CA PRO A 23 0.79 -10.37 6.78
C PRO A 23 0.32 -10.56 8.22
N ARG A 24 1.15 -10.19 9.20
CA ARG A 24 0.77 -10.21 10.63
C ARG A 24 -0.28 -9.16 10.97
N GLY A 25 -0.30 -8.07 10.21
CA GLY A 25 -1.25 -6.98 10.37
C GLY A 25 -1.26 -6.07 9.15
N PHE A 26 -2.34 -5.30 9.01
CA PHE A 26 -2.49 -4.26 8.01
C PHE A 26 -2.66 -2.92 8.72
N LEU A 27 -1.78 -1.98 8.41
CA LEU A 27 -1.71 -0.67 9.05
C LEU A 27 -1.84 0.41 7.99
N ALA A 28 -2.63 1.45 8.28
CA ALA A 28 -2.84 2.57 7.35
C ALA A 28 -2.44 3.88 8.00
N ALA A 29 -1.67 4.68 7.26
CA ALA A 29 -1.18 5.98 7.68
C ALA A 29 -1.52 7.04 6.62
N GLY A 30 -2.26 8.07 7.02
CA GLY A 30 -2.48 9.25 6.19
C GLY A 30 -1.22 10.11 6.16
N VAL A 31 -0.82 10.55 4.96
CA VAL A 31 0.34 11.42 4.73
C VAL A 31 -0.03 12.61 3.86
N ASP A 32 0.74 13.70 3.99
CA ASP A 32 0.51 14.91 3.19
C ASP A 32 0.85 14.70 1.70
N ASP A 33 1.90 13.92 1.42
CA ASP A 33 2.38 13.60 0.07
C ASP A 33 2.87 12.15 0.01
N VAL A 34 2.13 11.29 -0.69
CA VAL A 34 2.47 9.87 -0.84
C VAL A 34 3.72 9.67 -1.70
N ASP A 35 3.94 10.47 -2.75
CA ASP A 35 5.12 10.34 -3.61
C ASP A 35 6.39 10.75 -2.89
N ALA A 36 6.35 11.87 -2.17
CA ALA A 36 7.48 12.32 -1.37
C ALA A 36 7.80 11.31 -0.25
N THR A 37 6.77 10.77 0.41
CA THR A 37 6.95 9.74 1.45
C THR A 37 7.52 8.45 0.85
N TYR A 38 7.02 8.02 -0.30
CA TYR A 38 7.52 6.85 -1.03
C TYR A 38 9.00 6.97 -1.36
N GLU A 39 9.43 8.09 -1.95
CA GLU A 39 10.85 8.31 -2.29
C GLU A 39 11.73 8.36 -1.05
N GLN A 40 11.27 9.00 0.04
CA GLN A 40 12.01 9.02 1.31
C GLN A 40 12.17 7.63 1.92
N LEU A 41 11.12 6.82 1.94
CA LEU A 41 11.15 5.47 2.49
C LEU A 41 12.00 4.55 1.62
N LYS A 42 11.89 4.66 0.29
CA LYS A 42 12.71 3.92 -0.66
C LYS A 42 14.19 4.26 -0.51
N ALA A 43 14.54 5.54 -0.33
CA ALA A 43 15.91 5.96 -0.06
C ALA A 43 16.48 5.41 1.26
N ARG A 44 15.61 5.07 2.22
CA ARG A 44 15.97 4.42 3.49
C ARG A 44 16.03 2.90 3.40
N GLY A 45 15.82 2.32 2.21
CA GLY A 45 15.88 0.88 1.98
C GLY A 45 14.57 0.13 2.20
N VAL A 46 13.43 0.83 2.29
CA VAL A 46 12.11 0.18 2.34
C VAL A 46 11.76 -0.40 0.97
N THR A 47 11.40 -1.68 0.94
CA THR A 47 10.92 -2.36 -0.27
C THR A 47 9.40 -2.23 -0.36
N PHE A 48 8.93 -1.61 -1.44
CA PHE A 48 7.50 -1.46 -1.68
C PHE A 48 6.89 -2.68 -2.37
N LEU A 49 5.71 -3.07 -1.86
CA LEU A 49 4.79 -4.05 -2.44
C LEU A 49 4.00 -3.45 -3.59
N ARG A 50 3.74 -2.15 -3.56
CA ARG A 50 3.08 -1.43 -4.65
C ARG A 50 3.52 0.03 -4.64
N PRO A 51 3.93 0.61 -5.78
CA PRO A 51 4.25 2.03 -5.87
C PRO A 51 2.99 2.90 -5.66
N PRO A 52 3.18 4.21 -5.43
CA PRO A 52 2.09 5.19 -5.38
C PRO A 52 1.15 5.08 -6.57
N THR A 53 -0.11 4.76 -6.28
CA THR A 53 -1.15 4.50 -7.28
C THR A 53 -2.43 5.24 -6.92
N ASP A 54 -2.99 5.97 -7.88
CA ASP A 54 -4.29 6.62 -7.72
C ASP A 54 -5.41 5.58 -7.77
N GLN A 55 -6.27 5.62 -6.76
CA GLN A 55 -7.43 4.76 -6.61
C GLN A 55 -8.69 5.47 -7.09
N SER A 56 -9.63 4.71 -7.66
CA SER A 56 -10.88 5.23 -8.20
C SER A 56 -11.78 5.93 -7.18
N TRP A 57 -11.58 5.67 -5.89
CA TRP A 57 -12.29 6.29 -4.77
C TRP A 57 -11.64 7.57 -4.22
N GLY A 58 -10.66 8.16 -4.94
CA GLY A 58 -10.09 9.46 -4.57
C GLY A 58 -8.98 9.40 -3.52
N LEU A 59 -8.24 8.29 -3.45
CA LEU A 59 -7.02 8.17 -2.65
C LEU A 59 -5.84 7.84 -3.55
N ARG A 60 -4.69 8.44 -3.30
CA ARG A 60 -3.40 7.93 -3.78
C ARG A 60 -2.82 7.05 -2.70
N THR A 61 -2.43 5.81 -3.02
CA THR A 61 -1.92 4.85 -2.03
C THR A 61 -0.65 4.14 -2.48
N ALA A 62 0.25 3.82 -1.54
CA ALA A 62 1.39 2.94 -1.74
C ALA A 62 1.45 1.91 -0.62
N TYR A 63 2.00 0.72 -0.91
CA TYR A 63 2.09 -0.38 0.05
C TYR A 63 3.53 -0.85 0.23
N PHE A 64 3.93 -1.12 1.46
CA PHE A 64 5.22 -1.75 1.77
C PHE A 64 5.09 -2.72 2.94
N ALA A 65 6.05 -3.63 3.07
CA ALA A 65 6.15 -4.53 4.22
C ALA A 65 7.27 -4.05 5.15
N ASP A 66 7.03 -4.10 6.47
CA ASP A 66 8.10 -3.94 7.44
C ASP A 66 8.79 -5.30 7.75
N PRO A 67 9.99 -5.31 8.36
CA PRO A 67 10.67 -6.55 8.74
C PRO A 67 9.90 -7.39 9.76
N GLU A 68 8.92 -6.79 10.44
CA GLU A 68 8.02 -7.47 11.36
C GLU A 68 6.89 -8.20 10.62
N GLY A 69 6.81 -8.10 9.29
CA GLY A 69 5.78 -8.76 8.50
C GLY A 69 4.42 -8.06 8.55
N ASN A 70 4.37 -6.79 8.95
CA ASN A 70 3.19 -5.95 8.78
C ASN A 70 3.18 -5.31 7.40
N VAL A 71 1.98 -5.18 6.83
CA VAL A 71 1.76 -4.42 5.60
C VAL A 71 1.30 -3.02 5.98
N TRP A 72 2.00 -2.03 5.44
CA TRP A 72 1.71 -0.62 5.61
C TRP A 72 1.13 -0.03 4.34
N GLU A 73 0.00 0.67 4.49
CA GLU A 73 -0.55 1.59 3.52
C GLU A 73 -0.16 3.02 3.91
N ILE A 74 0.45 3.75 2.98
CA ILE A 74 0.45 5.21 3.04
C ILE A 74 -0.60 5.73 2.06
N ASN A 75 -1.45 6.64 2.53
CA ASN A 75 -2.53 7.20 1.72
C ASN A 75 -2.61 8.72 1.82
N GLN A 76 -3.03 9.34 0.74
CA GLN A 76 -3.30 10.76 0.63
C GLN A 76 -4.60 10.95 -0.13
N SER A 77 -5.46 11.84 0.33
CA SER A 77 -6.67 12.18 -0.43
C SER A 77 -6.29 12.98 -1.67
N ILE A 78 -6.61 12.44 -2.84
CA ILE A 78 -6.59 13.16 -4.10
C ILE A 78 -8.01 13.63 -4.35
N LYS A 79 -8.21 14.94 -4.54
CA LYS A 79 -9.55 15.43 -4.89
C LYS A 79 -9.99 14.71 -6.17
N SER A 80 -11.03 13.89 -6.06
CA SER A 80 -11.72 13.38 -7.24
C SER A 80 -12.16 14.60 -8.03
N LYS A 81 -11.75 14.67 -9.30
CA LYS A 81 -12.09 15.77 -10.20
C LYS A 81 -13.61 15.90 -10.15
N SER A 82 -14.12 16.96 -9.52
CA SER A 82 -15.56 17.23 -9.50
C SER A 82 -16.02 17.21 -10.95
N GLU A 83 -16.81 16.21 -11.33
CA GLU A 83 -17.52 16.22 -12.59
C GLU A 83 -18.46 17.43 -12.52
N GLY A 84 -18.13 18.44 -13.33
CA GLY A 84 -18.94 19.63 -13.51
C GLY A 84 -20.11 19.38 -14.45
#